data_AF-A0A2V5WZG4-F1
#
_entry.id   AF-A0A2V5WZG4-F1
#
_cell.length_a   1.000
_cell.length_b   1.000
_cell.length_c   1.000
_cell.angle_alpha   90.00
_cell.angle_beta   90.00
_cell.angle_gamma   90.00
#
_symmetry.space_group_name_H-M   'P 1'
#
loop_
_entity.id
_entity.type
_entity.pdbx_description
1 polymer ?
#
loop_
_entity_poly.entity_id
_entity_poly.type
_entity_poly.pdbx_seq_one_letter_code
_entity_poly.pdbx_strand_id
1 'polypeptide(L)'
;MGGQACVFYGAAEFSRDIDFAILANGANFARLKNALADLDAEVIAVPPFSLKYLRKGHAIHFRCRHPEAAGLRIDLMTKMRGV
;
A
#
# COMPACT_ATOMS: atom_id res chain seq x y z
N MET A 1 14.63 2.09 5.07
CA MET A 1 13.40 1.89 5.88
C MET A 1 13.85 1.62 7.29
N GLY A 2 13.76 2.62 8.17
CA GLY A 2 14.25 2.59 9.56
C GLY A 2 13.10 2.61 10.58
N GLY A 3 11.94 2.09 10.21
CA GLY A 3 10.84 1.79 11.12
C GLY A 3 10.63 0.28 11.07
N GLN A 4 10.56 -0.35 12.24
CA GLN A 4 10.23 -1.77 12.33
C GLN A 4 8.79 -1.95 11.82
N ALA A 5 8.64 -2.48 10.60
CA ALA A 5 7.36 -2.95 10.10
C ALA A 5 7.00 -4.23 10.87
N CYS A 6 6.24 -4.07 11.94
CA CYS A 6 5.64 -5.20 12.65
C CYS A 6 4.55 -5.78 11.74
N VAL A 7 4.75 -7.03 11.32
CA VAL A 7 3.73 -7.84 10.68
C VAL A 7 2.48 -7.80 11.56
N PHE A 8 1.40 -7.23 11.02
CA PHE A 8 0.01 -7.25 11.49
C PHE A 8 -0.18 -7.48 13.01
N TYR A 9 -0.41 -6.39 13.76
CA TYR A 9 -0.82 -6.36 15.18
C TYR A 9 0.27 -6.59 16.28
N GLY A 10 1.51 -6.19 16.04
CA GLY A 10 2.55 -6.14 17.09
C GLY A 10 2.56 -4.84 17.89
N ALA A 11 2.08 -4.88 19.14
CA ALA A 11 2.32 -3.95 20.26
C ALA A 11 1.94 -2.44 20.14
N ALA A 12 1.42 -1.97 19.00
CA ALA A 12 0.95 -0.60 18.84
C ALA A 12 -0.59 -0.53 18.84
N GLU A 13 -1.17 0.36 19.66
CA GLU A 13 -2.61 0.64 19.65
C GLU A 13 -3.04 1.37 18.37
N PHE A 14 -2.12 2.15 17.76
CA PHE A 14 -2.37 2.89 16.52
C PHE A 14 -1.12 2.91 15.64
N SER A 15 -1.33 2.87 14.31
CA SER A 15 -0.29 3.13 13.31
C SER A 15 -0.69 4.30 12.42
N ARG A 16 0.31 5.07 11.94
CA ARG A 16 0.10 6.18 10.99
C ARG A 16 0.14 5.72 9.53
N ASP A 17 0.62 4.51 9.31
CA ASP A 17 0.81 3.89 8.01
C ASP A 17 0.51 2.39 8.04
N ILE A 18 0.15 1.86 6.87
CA ILE A 18 -0.08 0.42 6.64
C ILE A 18 0.75 -0.02 5.44
N ASP A 19 1.53 -1.08 5.62
CA ASP A 19 2.30 -1.73 4.57
C ASP A 19 1.58 -2.97 4.05
N PHE A 20 1.34 -3.04 2.74
CA PHE A 20 0.80 -4.22 2.06
C PHE A 20 1.84 -4.89 1.17
N ALA A 21 2.04 -6.18 1.36
CA ALA A 21 2.71 -7.05 0.38
C ALA A 21 1.66 -7.91 -0.34
N ILE A 22 1.48 -7.69 -1.64
CA ILE A 22 0.49 -8.44 -2.45
C ILE A 22 1.12 -9.12 -3.65
N LEU A 23 0.51 -10.20 -4.14
CA LEU A 23 0.90 -10.78 -5.43
C LEU A 23 0.44 -9.88 -6.59
N ALA A 24 1.38 -9.53 -7.49
CA ALA A 24 1.16 -8.66 -8.65
C ALA A 24 0.39 -9.35 -9.81
N ASN A 25 -0.84 -9.77 -9.55
CA ASN A 25 -1.76 -10.31 -10.57
C ASN A 25 -2.94 -9.36 -10.85
N GLY A 26 -3.63 -9.59 -11.97
CA GLY A 26 -4.72 -8.71 -12.43
C GLY A 26 -5.93 -8.68 -11.49
N ALA A 27 -6.29 -9.81 -10.89
CA ALA A 27 -7.42 -9.89 -9.97
C ALA A 27 -7.17 -9.09 -8.67
N ASN A 28 -5.98 -9.25 -8.08
CA ASN A 28 -5.56 -8.49 -6.91
C ASN A 28 -5.45 -7.00 -7.22
N PHE A 29 -4.91 -6.64 -8.38
CA PHE A 29 -4.84 -5.25 -8.82
C PHE A 29 -6.22 -4.61 -8.93
N ALA A 30 -7.20 -5.30 -9.51
CA ALA A 30 -8.58 -4.80 -9.62
C ALA A 30 -9.24 -4.62 -8.24
N ARG A 31 -9.08 -5.61 -7.35
CA ARG A 31 -9.61 -5.53 -5.98
C ARG A 31 -8.97 -4.39 -5.19
N LEU A 32 -7.65 -4.25 -5.26
CA LEU A 32 -6.94 -3.18 -4.59
C LEU A 32 -7.30 -1.80 -5.15
N LYS A 33 -7.47 -1.68 -6.47
CA LYS A 33 -7.92 -0.44 -7.10
C LYS A 33 -9.27 0.01 -6.56
N ASN A 34 -10.22 -0.90 -6.38
CA ASN A 34 -11.52 -0.58 -5.82
C ASN A 34 -11.40 -0.16 -4.34
N ALA A 35 -10.67 -0.92 -3.53
CA ALA A 35 -10.45 -0.58 -2.12
C ALA A 35 -9.76 0.78 -1.92
N LEU A 36 -8.77 1.11 -2.76
CA LEU A 36 -8.12 2.42 -2.74
C LEU A 36 -9.07 3.54 -3.16
N ALA A 37 -10.00 3.28 -4.10
CA ALA A 37 -11.01 4.24 -4.48
C ALA A 37 -12.02 4.50 -3.36
N ASP A 38 -12.45 3.44 -2.65
CA ASP A 38 -13.34 3.56 -1.48
C ASP A 38 -12.70 4.38 -0.35
N LEU A 39 -11.37 4.32 -0.22
CA LEU A 39 -10.59 5.11 0.75
C LEU A 39 -10.24 6.54 0.27
N ASP A 40 -10.70 6.94 -0.91
CA ASP A 40 -10.28 8.16 -1.61
C ASP A 40 -8.75 8.34 -1.55
N ALA A 41 -8.03 7.26 -1.87
CA ALA A 41 -6.59 7.20 -1.74
C ALA A 41 -5.89 7.68 -3.01
N GLU A 42 -5.03 8.69 -2.87
CA GLU A 42 -4.25 9.24 -3.98
C GLU A 42 -2.80 8.78 -3.96
N VAL A 43 -2.16 8.65 -5.13
CA VAL A 43 -0.72 8.37 -5.22
C VAL A 43 0.06 9.62 -4.82
N ILE A 44 0.95 9.48 -3.84
CA ILE A 44 1.77 10.60 -3.31
C ILE A 44 3.25 10.53 -3.71
N ALA A 45 3.69 9.42 -4.32
CA ALA A 45 5.05 9.26 -4.80
C ALA A 45 5.08 8.43 -6.08
N VAL A 46 6.07 8.69 -6.94
CA VAL A 46 6.31 7.91 -8.16
C VAL A 46 6.65 6.46 -7.81
N PRO A 47 6.27 5.46 -8.65
CA PRO A 47 5.61 5.58 -9.95
C PRO A 47 4.06 5.64 -9.88
N PRO A 48 3.37 5.95 -11.00
CA PRO A 48 1.90 5.86 -11.06
C PRO A 48 1.37 4.46 -10.71
N PHE A 49 0.16 4.39 -10.17
CA PHE A 49 -0.49 3.13 -9.83
C PHE A 49 -0.84 2.31 -11.08
N SER A 50 0.01 1.33 -11.40
CA SER A 50 -0.13 0.48 -12.58
C SER A 50 0.50 -0.90 -12.36
N LEU A 51 -0.18 -1.92 -12.88
CA LEU A 51 0.28 -3.31 -12.82
C LEU A 51 1.67 -3.51 -13.44
N LYS A 52 2.05 -2.70 -14.42
CA LYS A 52 3.39 -2.75 -15.05
C LYS A 52 4.50 -2.47 -14.02
N TYR A 53 4.30 -1.50 -13.13
CA TYR A 53 5.29 -1.14 -12.13
C TYR A 53 5.30 -2.12 -10.97
N LEU A 54 4.13 -2.59 -10.56
CA LEU A 54 4.01 -3.65 -9.56
C LEU A 54 4.75 -4.92 -10.00
N ARG A 55 4.55 -5.40 -11.22
CA ARG A 55 5.27 -6.60 -11.72
C ARG A 55 6.80 -6.44 -11.73
N LYS A 56 7.31 -5.22 -11.87
CA LYS A 56 8.74 -4.91 -11.76
C LYS A 56 9.25 -4.91 -10.31
N GLY A 57 8.35 -4.90 -9.32
CA GLY A 57 8.65 -4.86 -7.90
C GLY A 57 8.75 -3.44 -7.33
N HIS A 58 8.24 -2.42 -8.03
CA HIS A 58 8.23 -1.06 -7.49
C HIS A 58 7.22 -0.94 -6.36
N ALA A 59 7.60 -0.19 -5.31
CA ALA A 59 6.68 0.23 -4.28
C ALA A 59 5.85 1.43 -4.76
N ILE A 60 4.60 1.51 -4.30
CA ILE A 60 3.69 2.61 -4.62
C ILE A 60 3.07 3.10 -3.31
N HIS A 61 3.07 4.42 -3.13
CA HIS A 61 2.68 5.05 -1.87
C HIS A 61 1.42 5.88 -2.08
N PHE A 62 0.47 5.75 -1.15
CA PHE A 62 -0.82 6.43 -1.19
C PHE A 62 -1.09 7.22 0.09
N ARG A 63 -1.97 8.21 -0.02
CA ARG A 63 -2.56 8.92 1.11
C ARG A 63 -4.08 8.85 1.03
N CYS A 64 -4.71 8.38 2.09
CA CYS A 64 -6.17 8.33 2.18
C CYS A 64 -6.74 9.71 2.50
N ARG A 65 -7.88 10.02 1.87
CA ARG A 65 -8.67 11.23 2.13
C ARG A 65 -10.06 10.93 2.67
N HIS A 66 -10.47 9.66 2.73
CA HIS A 66 -11.72 9.26 3.37
C HIS A 66 -11.80 9.79 4.82
N PRO A 67 -12.93 10.36 5.27
CA PRO A 67 -13.03 11.02 6.58
C PRO A 67 -12.59 10.15 7.76
N GLU A 68 -12.89 8.86 7.72
CA GLU A 68 -12.54 7.91 8.79
C GLU A 68 -11.09 7.43 8.76
N ALA A 69 -10.36 7.69 7.67
CA ALA A 69 -8.96 7.29 7.49
C ALA A 69 -8.09 8.46 7.01
N ALA A 70 -8.52 9.69 7.28
CA ALA A 70 -7.91 10.89 6.71
C ALA A 70 -6.43 10.96 7.12
N GLY A 71 -5.56 11.08 6.11
CA GLY A 71 -4.12 11.17 6.36
C GLY A 71 -3.44 9.82 6.58
N LEU A 72 -4.12 8.68 6.56
CA LEU A 72 -3.48 7.37 6.60
C LEU A 72 -2.58 7.15 5.38
N ARG A 73 -1.32 6.76 5.60
CA ARG A 73 -0.42 6.37 4.50
C ARG A 73 -0.58 4.88 4.20
N ILE A 74 -0.64 4.52 2.93
CA ILE A 74 -0.63 3.13 2.49
C ILE A 74 0.60 2.92 1.61
N ASP A 75 1.43 1.96 1.99
CA ASP A 75 2.64 1.58 1.26
C ASP A 75 2.43 0.20 0.65
N LEU A 76 2.52 0.10 -0.67
CA LEU A 76 2.25 -1.13 -1.41
C LEU A 76 3.52 -1.67 -2.03
N MET A 77 3.83 -2.94 -1.81
CA MET A 77 4.89 -3.68 -2.48
C MET A 77 4.40 -5.03 -3.00
N THR A 78 5.15 -5.61 -3.95
CA THR A 78 4.80 -6.91 -4.55
C THR A 78 5.98 -7.87 -4.72
N LYS A 79 7.18 -7.41 -4.35
CA LYS A 79 8.39 -8.23 -4.24
C LYS A 79 9.09 -7.84 -2.96
N MET A 80 9.42 -8.83 -2.13
CA MET A 80 10.29 -8.66 -0.98
C MET A 80 11.68 -9.19 -1.32
N ARG A 81 12.72 -8.54 -0.82
CA ARG A 81 14.08 -8.99 -1.08
C ARG A 81 14.34 -10.28 -0.29
N GLY A 82 14.76 -11.35 -0.99
CA GLY A 82 15.09 -12.63 -0.36
C GLY A 82 13.90 -13.55 -0.10
N VAL A 83 12.76 -13.28 -0.73
CA VAL A 83 11.54 -14.12 -0.72
C VAL A 83 11.12 -14.40 -2.15
#